data_AF-A0A7G8ISB8-F1
#
_entry.id   AF-A0A7G8ISB8-F1
#
_cell.length_a   1.000
_cell.length_b   1.000
_cell.length_c   1.000
_cell.angle_alpha   90.00
_cell.angle_beta   90.00
_cell.angle_gamma   90.00
#
_symmetry.space_group_name_H-M   'P 1'
#
loop_
_entity.id
_entity.type
_entity.pdbx_description
1 polymer ?
#
loop_
_entity_poly.entity_id
_entity_poly.type
_entity_poly.pdbx_seq_one_letter_code
_entity_poly.pdbx_strand_id
1 'polypeptide(L)'
;MGWIQSALSVFADKRELLDPACFDDPLALQVDWTPLVRGGTNVCTHRAQLRKGLMDSTLTFVVTPLVTFGCGAFVLFGVVVSVSHLLFTPSVAQAPLMALAPLVFSGMGGLFFWHLRRQQVCFDQSKGVFVQRDRATPLREVHALQLLREFVRGHKSSYDSFELNLVCRDGRRLNVTDHGSLHAIRDDARTLAAYLEVPIWDAIDLRLPEHLQTPNAKQQLLGMNLFR
;
A
#
# COMPACT_ATOMS: atom_id res chain seq x y z
N MET A 1 36.22 11.91 -16.99
CA MET A 1 34.75 12.13 -17.09
C MET A 1 33.97 10.88 -17.52
N GLY A 2 34.45 10.05 -18.46
CA GLY A 2 33.65 8.93 -19.03
C GLY A 2 33.28 7.76 -18.09
N TRP A 3 34.19 7.31 -17.22
CA TRP A 3 33.93 6.21 -16.27
C TRP A 3 32.80 6.48 -15.26
N ILE A 4 32.64 7.73 -14.80
CA ILE A 4 31.56 8.12 -13.88
C ILE A 4 30.21 8.10 -14.59
N GLN A 5 30.16 8.57 -15.86
CA GLN A 5 28.93 8.51 -16.66
C GLN A 5 28.54 7.06 -16.99
N SER A 6 29.49 6.18 -17.28
CA SER A 6 29.25 4.75 -17.47
C SER A 6 28.82 4.04 -16.18
N ALA A 7 29.35 4.42 -15.01
CA ALA A 7 28.91 3.88 -13.73
C ALA A 7 27.48 4.36 -13.38
N LEU A 8 27.14 5.61 -13.70
CA LEU A 8 25.82 6.19 -13.45
C LEU A 8 24.75 5.64 -14.41
N SER A 9 25.11 5.27 -15.65
CA SER A 9 24.16 4.71 -16.63
C SER A 9 23.66 3.31 -16.25
N VAL A 10 24.39 2.58 -15.39
CA VAL A 10 23.94 1.31 -14.80
C VAL A 10 22.77 1.55 -13.82
N PHE A 11 22.76 2.70 -13.15
CA PHE A 11 21.70 3.09 -12.22
C PHE A 11 20.60 3.93 -12.88
N ALA A 12 20.70 4.19 -14.19
CA ALA A 12 19.68 4.89 -14.94
C ALA A 12 18.45 3.99 -15.08
N ASP A 13 17.28 4.55 -14.78
CA ASP A 13 16.01 3.90 -15.02
C ASP A 13 15.76 3.80 -16.53
N LYS A 14 15.84 2.57 -17.05
CA LYS A 14 15.74 2.27 -18.50
C LYS A 14 14.30 2.06 -18.97
N ARG A 15 13.31 2.22 -18.09
CA ARG A 15 11.90 2.10 -18.44
C ARG A 15 11.48 3.19 -19.42
N GLU A 16 10.53 2.83 -20.28
CA GLU A 16 9.95 3.76 -21.24
C GLU A 16 9.13 4.84 -20.50
N LEU A 17 9.08 6.03 -21.08
CA LEU A 17 8.27 7.11 -20.52
C LEU A 17 6.79 6.77 -20.66
N LEU A 18 6.03 7.04 -19.60
CA LEU A 18 4.58 6.90 -19.63
C LEU A 18 3.98 7.89 -20.64
N ASP A 19 3.36 7.34 -21.69
CA ASP A 19 2.42 8.04 -22.55
C ASP A 19 1.00 7.56 -22.21
N PRO A 20 0.16 8.37 -21.52
CA PRO A 20 -1.18 7.94 -21.14
C PRO A 20 -2.11 7.63 -22.31
N ALA A 21 -1.75 8.06 -23.54
CA ALA A 21 -2.52 7.70 -24.74
C ALA A 21 -2.49 6.20 -25.04
N CYS A 22 -1.51 5.43 -24.50
CA CYS A 22 -1.42 3.99 -24.73
C CYS A 22 -2.59 3.17 -24.14
N PHE A 23 -3.43 3.80 -23.30
CA PHE A 23 -4.61 3.16 -22.72
C PHE A 23 -5.89 3.36 -23.53
N ASP A 24 -5.81 4.06 -24.68
CA ASP A 24 -6.93 4.31 -25.60
C ASP A 24 -8.18 4.90 -24.93
N ASP A 25 -7.98 5.71 -23.89
CA ASP A 25 -9.06 6.30 -23.09
C ASP A 25 -8.81 7.79 -22.83
N PRO A 26 -9.75 8.70 -23.18
CA PRO A 26 -9.57 10.13 -22.95
C PRO A 26 -9.47 10.51 -21.47
N LEU A 27 -9.98 9.69 -20.55
CA LEU A 27 -9.86 9.91 -19.11
C LEU A 27 -8.43 9.64 -18.63
N ALA A 28 -7.70 8.71 -19.26
CA ALA A 28 -6.31 8.42 -18.93
C ALA A 28 -5.38 9.65 -19.12
N LEU A 29 -5.72 10.53 -20.07
CA LEU A 29 -5.03 11.81 -20.31
C LEU A 29 -5.30 12.88 -19.25
N GLN A 30 -6.41 12.74 -18.51
CA GLN A 30 -6.89 13.75 -17.56
C GLN A 30 -6.50 13.43 -16.12
N VAL A 31 -6.29 12.16 -15.80
CA VAL A 31 -5.90 11.75 -14.45
C VAL A 31 -4.42 11.99 -14.21
N ASP A 32 -4.10 12.23 -12.95
CA ASP A 32 -2.72 12.26 -12.49
C ASP A 32 -2.16 10.83 -12.40
N TRP A 33 -0.86 10.70 -12.62
CA TRP A 33 -0.10 9.45 -12.65
C TRP A 33 0.93 9.37 -11.52
N THR A 34 0.97 10.37 -10.64
CA THR A 34 1.73 10.34 -9.40
C THR A 34 1.03 9.50 -8.33
N PRO A 35 1.77 8.79 -7.45
CA PRO A 35 1.19 8.02 -6.35
C PRO A 35 0.25 8.87 -5.47
N LEU A 36 -0.93 8.34 -5.12
CA LEU A 36 -1.91 9.06 -4.31
C LEU A 36 -1.53 9.03 -2.82
N VAL A 37 -1.00 7.90 -2.36
CA VAL A 37 -0.50 7.72 -0.99
C VAL A 37 1.02 7.63 -1.03
N ARG A 38 1.69 8.58 -0.35
CA ARG A 38 3.15 8.62 -0.28
C ARG A 38 3.70 7.66 0.76
N GLY A 39 4.85 7.06 0.45
CA GLY A 39 5.58 6.19 1.37
C GLY A 39 4.89 4.85 1.54
N GLY A 40 4.41 4.28 0.42
CA GLY A 40 3.77 2.98 0.38
C GLY A 40 4.61 1.90 1.07
N THR A 41 3.99 0.80 1.48
CA THR A 41 4.67 -0.20 2.33
C THR A 41 5.48 -1.22 1.51
N ASN A 42 6.54 -1.77 2.10
CA ASN A 42 7.30 -2.90 1.53
C ASN A 42 6.67 -4.27 1.87
N VAL A 43 5.56 -4.29 2.62
CA VAL A 43 4.88 -5.51 3.06
C VAL A 43 3.49 -5.56 2.43
N CYS A 44 3.09 -6.75 1.99
CA CYS A 44 1.73 -6.98 1.53
C CYS A 44 0.77 -7.03 2.75
N THR A 45 0.19 -5.89 3.11
CA THR A 45 -0.68 -5.78 4.29
C THR A 45 -2.07 -6.34 4.04
N HIS A 46 -2.61 -6.13 2.83
CA HIS A 46 -3.93 -6.59 2.42
C HIS A 46 -3.85 -7.49 1.19
N ARG A 47 -4.87 -8.31 0.96
CA ARG A 47 -5.06 -9.08 -0.29
C ARG A 47 -6.53 -9.14 -0.68
N ALA A 48 -6.80 -9.13 -1.96
CA ALA A 48 -8.14 -9.33 -2.50
C ALA A 48 -8.69 -10.72 -2.12
N GLN A 49 -9.89 -10.76 -1.54
CA GLN A 49 -10.64 -11.97 -1.28
C GLN A 49 -12.06 -11.84 -1.81
N LEU A 50 -12.38 -12.70 -2.77
CA LEU A 50 -13.73 -12.83 -3.29
C LEU A 50 -14.55 -13.78 -2.40
N ARG A 51 -15.70 -13.32 -1.95
CA ARG A 51 -16.70 -14.11 -1.21
C ARG A 51 -17.99 -14.14 -2.03
N LYS A 52 -18.34 -15.32 -2.52
CA LYS A 52 -19.61 -15.56 -3.21
C LYS A 52 -20.59 -16.22 -2.23
N GLY A 53 -21.68 -15.52 -1.94
CA GLY A 53 -22.88 -16.07 -1.34
C GLY A 53 -23.88 -16.52 -2.40
N LEU A 54 -25.04 -16.99 -1.96
CA LEU A 54 -26.13 -17.42 -2.84
C LEU A 54 -26.74 -16.27 -3.66
N MET A 55 -26.81 -15.06 -3.08
CA MET A 55 -27.37 -13.86 -3.73
C MET A 55 -26.43 -12.65 -3.70
N ASP A 56 -25.35 -12.72 -2.93
CA ASP A 56 -24.41 -11.62 -2.76
C ASP A 56 -23.01 -12.03 -3.20
N SER A 57 -22.32 -11.14 -3.89
CA SER A 57 -20.92 -11.32 -4.26
C SER A 57 -20.16 -10.12 -3.72
N THR A 58 -19.16 -10.35 -2.87
CA THR A 58 -18.35 -9.27 -2.28
C THR A 58 -16.87 -9.54 -2.51
N LEU A 59 -16.12 -8.49 -2.83
CA LEU A 59 -14.66 -8.55 -2.92
C LEU A 59 -14.09 -7.63 -1.84
N THR A 60 -13.32 -8.17 -0.91
CA THR A 60 -12.74 -7.39 0.20
C THR A 60 -11.23 -7.52 0.19
N PHE A 61 -10.53 -6.40 0.38
CA PHE A 61 -9.10 -6.40 0.64
C PHE A 61 -8.88 -6.63 2.13
N VAL A 62 -8.56 -7.87 2.50
CA VAL A 62 -8.44 -8.27 3.91
C VAL A 62 -6.99 -8.31 4.36
N VAL A 63 -6.75 -8.16 5.67
CA VAL A 63 -5.41 -8.24 6.24
C VAL A 63 -4.83 -9.63 6.00
N THR A 64 -3.57 -9.70 5.58
CA THR A 64 -2.93 -10.97 5.24
C THR A 64 -2.78 -11.89 6.45
N PRO A 65 -2.75 -13.23 6.24
CA PRO A 65 -2.45 -14.17 7.30
C PRO A 65 -1.12 -13.89 7.98
N LEU A 66 -0.08 -13.52 7.20
CA LEU A 66 1.25 -13.18 7.74
C LEU A 66 1.19 -12.05 8.77
N VAL A 67 0.50 -10.94 8.44
CA VAL A 67 0.33 -9.82 9.37
C VAL A 67 -0.52 -10.22 10.57
N THR A 68 -1.59 -10.99 10.34
CA THR A 68 -2.47 -11.48 11.41
C THR A 68 -1.72 -12.34 12.42
N PHE A 69 -0.95 -13.34 11.95
CA PHE A 69 -0.14 -14.19 12.81
C PHE A 69 1.01 -13.43 13.46
N GLY A 70 1.68 -12.53 12.74
CA GLY A 70 2.75 -11.70 13.28
C GLY A 70 2.28 -10.83 14.43
N CYS A 71 1.20 -10.06 14.24
CA CYS A 71 0.63 -9.22 15.30
C CYS A 71 0.10 -10.09 16.45
N GLY A 72 -0.59 -11.19 16.14
CA GLY A 72 -1.10 -12.12 17.15
C GLY A 72 0.00 -12.73 18.02
N ALA A 73 1.13 -13.10 17.43
CA ALA A 73 2.28 -13.63 18.16
C ALA A 73 2.88 -12.59 19.11
N PHE A 74 3.04 -11.33 18.67
CA PHE A 74 3.52 -10.26 19.55
C PHE A 74 2.57 -9.98 20.72
N VAL A 75 1.26 -9.95 20.45
CA VAL A 75 0.24 -9.77 21.50
C VAL A 75 0.32 -10.92 22.51
N LEU A 76 0.29 -12.17 22.03
CA LEU A 76 0.35 -13.36 22.87
C LEU A 76 1.64 -13.40 23.71
N PHE A 77 2.79 -13.17 23.08
CA PHE A 77 4.08 -13.18 23.74
C PHE A 77 4.13 -12.16 24.88
N GLY A 78 3.77 -10.89 24.62
CA GLY A 78 3.82 -9.89 25.68
C GLY A 78 2.81 -10.15 26.81
N VAL A 79 1.63 -10.73 26.52
CA VAL A 79 0.69 -11.16 27.58
C VAL A 79 1.28 -12.29 28.42
N VAL A 80 1.83 -13.33 27.80
CA VAL A 80 2.44 -14.47 28.51
C VAL A 80 3.61 -14.01 29.39
N VAL A 81 4.48 -13.14 28.87
CA VAL A 81 5.60 -12.58 29.64
C VAL A 81 5.10 -11.72 30.79
N SER A 82 4.06 -10.89 30.56
CA SER A 82 3.45 -10.06 31.62
C SER A 82 2.87 -10.92 32.74
N VAL A 83 2.10 -11.97 32.40
CA VAL A 83 1.53 -12.90 33.38
C VAL A 83 2.63 -13.65 34.13
N SER A 84 3.67 -14.09 33.42
CA SER A 84 4.84 -14.73 34.05
C SER A 84 5.49 -13.84 35.10
N HIS A 85 5.70 -12.55 34.79
CA HIS A 85 6.22 -11.60 35.78
C HIS A 85 5.31 -11.45 36.99
N LEU A 86 3.99 -11.42 36.80
CA LEU A 86 3.04 -11.32 37.91
C LEU A 86 2.99 -12.57 38.80
N LEU A 87 3.21 -13.77 38.23
CA LEU A 87 3.12 -15.04 38.95
C LEU A 87 4.43 -15.47 39.63
N PHE A 88 5.58 -15.18 39.01
CA PHE A 88 6.87 -15.74 39.40
C PHE A 88 7.85 -14.71 39.97
N THR A 89 7.54 -13.41 39.94
CA THR A 89 8.39 -12.39 40.57
C THR A 89 8.06 -12.30 42.06
N PRO A 90 9.00 -12.62 42.98
CA PRO A 90 8.74 -12.66 44.42
C PRO A 90 8.50 -11.27 45.03
N SER A 91 8.91 -10.21 44.34
CA SER A 91 8.73 -8.83 44.77
C SER A 91 7.38 -8.27 44.30
N VAL A 92 6.44 -8.14 45.23
CA VAL A 92 5.09 -7.54 44.98
C VAL A 92 5.16 -6.09 44.48
N ALA A 93 6.23 -5.36 44.79
CA ALA A 93 6.43 -3.99 44.31
C ALA A 93 6.99 -3.93 42.88
N GLN A 94 7.82 -4.90 42.48
CA GLN A 94 8.50 -4.90 41.17
C GLN A 94 7.73 -5.68 40.10
N ALA A 95 6.94 -6.68 40.48
CA ALA A 95 6.19 -7.52 39.55
C ALA A 95 5.26 -6.71 38.61
N PRO A 96 4.48 -5.72 39.09
CA PRO A 96 3.63 -4.92 38.21
C PRO A 96 4.45 -4.07 37.24
N LEU A 97 5.55 -3.45 37.71
CA LEU A 97 6.39 -2.60 36.89
C LEU A 97 7.03 -3.38 35.72
N MET A 98 7.52 -4.60 35.98
CA MET A 98 8.12 -5.46 34.96
C MET A 98 7.08 -6.01 33.97
N ALA A 99 5.83 -6.19 34.41
CA ALA A 99 4.74 -6.60 33.54
C ALA A 99 4.24 -5.48 32.60
N LEU A 100 4.47 -4.20 32.93
CA LEU A 100 3.95 -3.09 32.12
C LEU A 100 4.61 -2.99 30.73
N ALA A 101 5.92 -3.11 30.64
CA ALA A 101 6.64 -2.98 29.36
C ALA A 101 6.16 -3.99 28.28
N PRO A 102 6.10 -5.31 28.55
CA PRO A 102 5.57 -6.27 27.59
C PRO A 102 4.09 -6.05 27.29
N LEU A 103 3.29 -5.60 28.27
CA LEU A 103 1.88 -5.27 28.06
C LEU A 103 1.69 -4.06 27.12
N VAL A 104 2.51 -3.01 27.26
CA VAL A 104 2.50 -1.86 26.35
C VAL A 104 2.84 -2.30 24.94
N PHE A 105 3.86 -3.15 24.78
CA PHE A 105 4.25 -3.68 23.47
C PHE A 105 3.13 -4.54 22.84
N SER A 106 2.47 -5.40 23.62
CA SER A 106 1.27 -6.12 23.18
C SER A 106 0.15 -5.16 22.76
N GLY A 107 -0.09 -4.10 23.55
CA GLY A 107 -1.07 -3.06 23.23
C GLY A 107 -0.78 -2.38 21.88
N MET A 108 0.48 -2.04 21.62
CA MET A 108 0.90 -1.48 20.33
C MET A 108 0.64 -2.45 19.17
N GLY A 109 0.94 -3.73 19.32
CA GLY A 109 0.65 -4.76 18.31
C GLY A 109 -0.85 -4.89 18.02
N GLY A 110 -1.69 -4.90 19.07
CA GLY A 110 -3.15 -4.93 18.95
C GLY A 110 -3.72 -3.68 18.27
N LEU A 111 -3.25 -2.49 18.66
CA LEU A 111 -3.66 -1.22 18.05
C LEU A 111 -3.25 -1.14 16.58
N PHE A 112 -2.05 -1.61 16.24
CA PHE A 112 -1.58 -1.66 14.86
C PHE A 112 -2.44 -2.61 14.00
N PHE A 113 -2.74 -3.81 14.50
CA PHE A 113 -3.64 -4.74 13.81
C PHE A 113 -5.04 -4.17 13.62
N TRP A 114 -5.60 -3.53 14.66
CA TRP A 114 -6.89 -2.85 14.58
C TRP A 114 -6.88 -1.72 13.54
N HIS A 115 -5.81 -0.93 13.49
CA HIS A 115 -5.63 0.11 12.49
C HIS A 115 -5.69 -0.45 11.07
N LEU A 116 -4.94 -1.51 10.77
CA LEU A 116 -4.96 -2.17 9.46
C LEU A 116 -6.35 -2.72 9.12
N ARG A 117 -7.03 -3.35 10.09
CA ARG A 117 -8.41 -3.84 9.90
C ARG A 117 -9.40 -2.73 9.52
N ARG A 118 -9.22 -1.49 10.01
CA ARG A 118 -10.07 -0.35 9.63
C ARG A 118 -9.75 0.24 8.26
N GLN A 119 -8.61 -0.12 7.66
CA GLN A 119 -8.24 0.28 6.31
C GLN A 119 -8.74 -0.70 5.23
N GLN A 120 -9.40 -1.80 5.62
CA GLN A 120 -10.00 -2.71 4.67
C GLN A 120 -11.02 -2.00 3.78
N VAL A 121 -10.96 -2.31 2.49
CA VAL A 121 -11.92 -1.83 1.51
C VAL A 121 -12.77 -2.98 1.00
N CYS A 122 -14.06 -2.71 0.81
CA CYS A 122 -15.04 -3.71 0.42
C CYS A 122 -15.82 -3.25 -0.82
N PHE A 123 -15.97 -4.15 -1.78
CA PHE A 123 -16.78 -3.97 -2.97
C PHE A 123 -17.97 -4.92 -2.88
N ASP A 124 -19.17 -4.40 -3.03
CA ASP A 124 -20.42 -5.14 -2.94
C ASP A 124 -21.23 -4.89 -4.22
N GLN A 125 -21.25 -5.89 -5.10
CA GLN A 125 -21.99 -5.84 -6.36
C GLN A 125 -23.50 -5.82 -6.16
N SER A 126 -24.05 -6.53 -5.15
CA SER A 126 -25.51 -6.59 -4.97
C SER A 126 -26.05 -5.26 -4.48
N LYS A 127 -25.27 -4.53 -3.67
CA LYS A 127 -25.59 -3.16 -3.25
C LYS A 127 -25.11 -2.09 -4.22
N GLY A 128 -24.24 -2.44 -5.18
CA GLY A 128 -23.65 -1.49 -6.12
C GLY A 128 -22.74 -0.45 -5.46
N VAL A 129 -22.05 -0.79 -4.35
CA VAL A 129 -21.21 0.14 -3.58
C VAL A 129 -19.81 -0.38 -3.32
N PHE A 130 -18.86 0.54 -3.30
CA PHE A 130 -17.54 0.38 -2.70
C PHE A 130 -17.52 1.12 -1.36
N VAL A 131 -17.01 0.49 -0.31
CA VAL A 131 -16.92 1.05 1.03
C VAL A 131 -15.47 1.13 1.46
N GLN A 132 -15.04 2.33 1.82
CA GLN A 132 -13.72 2.62 2.38
C GLN A 132 -13.86 3.57 3.57
N ARG A 133 -13.27 3.21 4.72
CA ARG A 133 -13.25 4.06 5.94
C ARG A 133 -14.64 4.65 6.27
N ASP A 134 -15.65 3.80 6.27
CA ASP A 134 -17.06 4.15 6.55
C ASP A 134 -17.71 5.09 5.50
N ARG A 135 -17.06 5.35 4.36
CA ARG A 135 -17.63 6.07 3.21
C ARG A 135 -18.02 5.11 2.11
N ALA A 136 -19.25 5.22 1.63
CA ALA A 136 -19.75 4.46 0.48
C ALA A 136 -19.69 5.30 -0.80
N THR A 137 -19.17 4.73 -1.88
CA THR A 137 -19.14 5.31 -3.22
C THR A 137 -19.82 4.35 -4.19
N PRO A 138 -20.69 4.82 -5.10
CA PRO A 138 -21.34 3.96 -6.08
C PRO A 138 -20.33 3.27 -7.01
N LEU A 139 -20.44 1.94 -7.20
CA LEU A 139 -19.55 1.19 -8.10
C LEU A 139 -19.64 1.66 -9.55
N ARG A 140 -20.81 2.14 -9.99
CA ARG A 140 -21.00 2.70 -11.33
C ARG A 140 -20.12 3.91 -11.64
N GLU A 141 -19.59 4.59 -10.62
CA GLU A 141 -18.65 5.69 -10.78
C GLU A 141 -17.26 5.20 -11.15
N VAL A 142 -16.91 3.94 -10.86
CA VAL A 142 -15.60 3.37 -11.21
C VAL A 142 -15.54 3.14 -12.71
N HIS A 143 -14.48 3.65 -13.33
CA HIS A 143 -14.24 3.60 -14.77
C HIS A 143 -13.08 2.70 -15.14
N ALA A 144 -11.99 2.76 -14.37
CA ALA A 144 -10.79 1.94 -14.58
C ALA A 144 -10.07 1.66 -13.26
N LEU A 145 -9.16 0.69 -13.28
CA LEU A 145 -8.15 0.53 -12.24
C LEU A 145 -6.84 1.13 -12.72
N GLN A 146 -6.13 1.85 -11.85
CA GLN A 146 -4.81 2.40 -12.14
C GLN A 146 -3.78 1.70 -11.25
N LEU A 147 -2.70 1.20 -11.86
CA LEU A 147 -1.56 0.62 -11.16
C LEU A 147 -0.33 1.50 -11.32
N LEU A 148 0.26 1.91 -10.20
CA LEU A 148 1.41 2.79 -10.14
C LEU A 148 2.56 2.17 -9.36
N ARG A 149 3.79 2.61 -9.66
CA ARG A 149 4.99 2.31 -8.89
C ARG A 149 5.50 3.57 -8.20
N GLU A 150 5.79 3.45 -6.91
CA GLU A 150 6.53 4.44 -6.12
C GLU A 150 7.89 3.86 -5.74
N PHE A 151 8.98 4.58 -6.05
CA PHE A 151 10.30 4.23 -5.51
C PHE A 151 10.53 4.97 -4.19
N VAL A 152 10.41 4.25 -3.08
CA VAL A 152 10.60 4.81 -1.74
C VAL A 152 12.09 4.72 -1.39
N ARG A 153 12.77 5.87 -1.32
CA ARG A 153 14.16 5.97 -0.83
C ARG A 153 14.18 6.47 0.62
N GLY A 154 14.60 5.61 1.54
CA GLY A 154 14.93 5.97 2.91
C GLY A 154 16.44 6.08 3.16
N HIS A 155 16.81 6.52 4.36
CA HIS A 155 18.22 6.60 4.78
C HIS A 155 18.90 5.21 4.90
N LYS A 156 18.13 4.19 5.29
CA LYS A 156 18.65 2.83 5.58
C LYS A 156 18.21 1.76 4.57
N SER A 157 17.12 2.00 3.85
CA SER A 157 16.59 1.08 2.85
C SER A 157 15.95 1.86 1.71
N SER A 158 15.93 1.26 0.53
CA SER A 158 15.14 1.74 -0.61
C SER A 158 14.39 0.56 -1.18
N TYR A 159 13.14 0.75 -1.56
CA TYR A 159 12.30 -0.32 -2.08
C TYR A 159 11.25 0.23 -3.03
N ASP A 160 10.74 -0.66 -3.88
CA ASP A 160 9.57 -0.40 -4.69
C ASP A 160 8.31 -0.67 -3.90
N SER A 161 7.40 0.30 -3.93
CA SER A 161 6.02 0.11 -3.53
C SER A 161 5.13 0.23 -4.76
N PHE A 162 4.03 -0.50 -4.75
CA PHE A 162 3.07 -0.53 -5.83
C PHE A 162 1.70 -0.17 -5.28
N GLU A 163 1.01 0.70 -5.98
CA GLU A 163 -0.26 1.27 -5.56
C GLU A 163 -1.36 0.86 -6.54
N LEU A 164 -2.50 0.41 -6.00
CA LEU A 164 -3.73 0.16 -6.76
C LEU A 164 -4.77 1.23 -6.42
N ASN A 165 -5.25 1.91 -7.44
CA ASN A 165 -6.25 2.96 -7.35
C ASN A 165 -7.49 2.62 -8.19
N LEU A 166 -8.66 3.04 -7.72
CA LEU A 166 -9.84 3.22 -8.56
C LEU A 166 -9.74 4.57 -9.26
N VAL A 167 -10.08 4.61 -10.54
CA VAL A 167 -10.32 5.85 -11.28
C VAL A 167 -11.82 5.98 -11.49
N CYS A 168 -12.39 7.05 -10.95
CA CYS A 168 -13.79 7.40 -11.14
C CYS A 168 -14.01 8.14 -12.47
N ARG A 169 -15.22 8.08 -13.02
CA ARG A 169 -15.63 8.74 -14.28
C ARG A 169 -15.42 10.25 -14.30
N ASP A 170 -15.34 10.88 -13.14
CA ASP A 170 -15.06 12.32 -12.97
C ASP A 170 -13.55 12.63 -12.83
N GLY A 171 -12.69 11.63 -12.99
CA GLY A 171 -11.24 11.74 -12.85
C GLY A 171 -10.72 11.64 -11.42
N ARG A 172 -11.60 11.56 -10.39
CA ARG A 172 -11.16 11.32 -9.02
C ARG A 172 -10.48 9.95 -8.91
N ARG A 173 -9.46 9.87 -8.08
CA ARG A 173 -8.76 8.63 -7.76
C ARG A 173 -8.99 8.24 -6.31
N LEU A 174 -9.24 6.96 -6.05
CA LEU A 174 -9.43 6.41 -4.70
C LEU A 174 -8.44 5.26 -4.48
N ASN A 175 -7.60 5.38 -3.45
CA ASN A 175 -6.63 4.33 -3.09
C ASN A 175 -7.35 3.08 -2.59
N VAL A 176 -6.94 1.91 -3.09
CA VAL A 176 -7.48 0.60 -2.70
C VAL A 176 -6.51 -0.07 -1.73
N THR A 177 -5.24 -0.20 -2.13
CA THR A 177 -4.18 -0.79 -1.31
C THR A 177 -2.80 -0.48 -1.91
N ASP A 178 -1.78 -0.54 -1.04
CA ASP A 178 -0.37 -0.54 -1.44
C ASP A 178 0.27 -1.90 -1.14
N HIS A 179 1.21 -2.33 -1.96
CA HIS A 179 1.97 -3.57 -1.80
C HIS A 179 3.47 -3.37 -2.05
N GLY A 180 4.29 -4.16 -1.36
CA GLY A 180 5.71 -4.34 -1.71
C GLY A 180 5.97 -5.43 -2.75
N SER A 181 4.92 -6.10 -3.25
CA SER A 181 5.02 -7.22 -4.20
C SER A 181 4.33 -6.89 -5.52
N LEU A 182 5.13 -6.83 -6.59
CA LEU A 182 4.66 -6.61 -7.96
C LEU A 182 3.69 -7.68 -8.44
N HIS A 183 4.00 -8.94 -8.14
CA HIS A 183 3.15 -10.04 -8.55
C HIS A 183 1.78 -9.98 -7.85
N ALA A 184 1.79 -9.74 -6.53
CA ALA A 184 0.55 -9.69 -5.74
C ALA A 184 -0.36 -8.52 -6.16
N ILE A 185 0.18 -7.33 -6.46
CA ILE A 185 -0.65 -6.17 -6.84
C ILE A 185 -1.31 -6.37 -8.20
N ARG A 186 -0.61 -7.00 -9.16
CA ARG A 186 -1.17 -7.34 -10.47
C ARG A 186 -2.23 -8.42 -10.36
N ASP A 187 -2.03 -9.43 -9.51
CA ASP A 187 -3.04 -10.48 -9.27
C ASP A 187 -4.31 -9.91 -8.64
N ASP A 188 -4.16 -9.04 -7.65
CA ASP A 188 -5.28 -8.42 -6.96
C ASP A 188 -6.01 -7.44 -7.89
N ALA A 189 -5.28 -6.67 -8.70
CA ALA A 189 -5.87 -5.81 -9.73
C ALA A 189 -6.64 -6.60 -10.80
N ARG A 190 -6.10 -7.73 -11.28
CA ARG A 190 -6.81 -8.61 -12.22
C ARG A 190 -8.08 -9.18 -11.61
N THR A 191 -8.02 -9.59 -10.35
CA THR A 191 -9.18 -10.10 -9.61
C THR A 191 -10.25 -9.01 -9.46
N LEU A 192 -9.84 -7.78 -9.09
CA LEU A 192 -10.75 -6.65 -8.93
C LEU A 192 -11.33 -6.18 -10.27
N ALA A 193 -10.51 -6.12 -11.33
CA ALA A 193 -10.95 -5.73 -12.68
C ALA A 193 -11.98 -6.71 -13.23
N ALA A 194 -11.73 -8.01 -13.09
CA ALA A 194 -12.69 -9.03 -13.48
C ALA A 194 -13.98 -8.96 -12.66
N TYR A 195 -13.89 -8.58 -11.39
CA TYR A 195 -15.05 -8.39 -10.52
C TYR A 195 -15.83 -7.10 -10.84
N LEU A 196 -15.18 -6.02 -11.26
CA LEU A 196 -15.84 -4.75 -11.58
C LEU A 196 -16.17 -4.58 -13.05
N GLU A 197 -15.65 -5.45 -13.92
CA GLU A 197 -15.77 -5.39 -15.38
C GLU A 197 -15.21 -4.07 -15.96
N VAL A 198 -14.06 -3.63 -15.44
CA VAL A 198 -13.37 -2.40 -15.86
C VAL A 198 -11.94 -2.68 -16.34
N PRO A 199 -11.37 -1.86 -17.23
CA PRO A 199 -9.99 -2.01 -17.69
C PRO A 199 -8.98 -1.73 -16.57
N ILE A 200 -7.75 -2.24 -16.77
CA ILE A 200 -6.59 -1.92 -15.94
C ILE A 200 -5.65 -1.04 -16.76
N TRP A 201 -5.27 0.09 -16.20
CA TRP A 201 -4.18 0.93 -16.69
C TRP A 201 -2.92 0.62 -15.88
N ASP A 202 -2.08 -0.28 -16.41
CA ASP A 202 -0.83 -0.70 -15.78
C ASP A 202 0.34 0.18 -16.22
N ALA A 203 0.74 1.10 -15.34
CA ALA A 203 1.88 1.99 -15.55
C ALA A 203 3.10 1.62 -14.69
N ILE A 204 3.13 0.42 -14.08
CA ILE A 204 4.22 0.03 -13.18
C ILE A 204 5.57 -0.07 -13.91
N ASP A 205 5.55 -0.60 -15.13
CA ASP A 205 6.75 -0.77 -15.95
C ASP A 205 7.13 0.50 -16.72
N LEU A 206 6.38 1.59 -16.53
CA LEU A 206 6.60 2.89 -17.17
C LEU A 206 7.23 3.88 -16.18
N ARG A 207 8.03 4.80 -16.71
CA ARG A 207 8.66 5.89 -15.97
C ARG A 207 7.85 7.17 -16.14
N LEU A 208 7.52 7.83 -15.05
CA LEU A 208 6.91 9.16 -15.11
C LEU A 208 7.89 10.17 -15.73
N PRO A 209 7.43 11.12 -16.57
CA PRO A 209 8.23 12.27 -16.98
C PRO A 209 8.88 12.99 -15.80
N GLU A 210 10.09 13.54 -15.97
CA GLU A 210 10.87 14.13 -14.87
C GLU A 210 10.14 15.27 -14.13
N HIS A 211 9.30 16.03 -14.83
CA HIS A 211 8.49 17.10 -14.22
C HIS A 211 7.33 16.58 -13.34
N LEU A 212 6.93 15.31 -13.50
CA LEU A 212 5.94 14.63 -12.67
C LEU A 212 6.60 13.76 -11.58
N GLN A 213 7.90 13.49 -11.70
CA GLN A 213 8.65 12.84 -10.64
C GLN A 213 8.77 13.81 -9.47
N THR A 214 8.48 13.31 -8.26
CA THR A 214 8.71 14.10 -7.05
C THR A 214 10.22 14.32 -6.85
N PRO A 215 10.68 15.56 -6.64
CA PRO A 215 12.11 15.82 -6.48
C PRO A 215 12.70 15.04 -5.30
N ASN A 216 13.80 14.35 -5.56
CA ASN A 216 14.58 13.71 -4.50
C ASN A 216 15.18 14.80 -3.58
N ALA A 217 14.95 14.69 -2.27
CA ALA A 217 15.55 15.60 -1.29
C ALA A 217 17.08 15.71 -1.44
N LYS A 218 17.75 14.63 -1.86
CA LYS A 218 19.19 14.60 -2.13
C LYS A 218 19.57 15.26 -3.46
N GLN A 219 18.73 15.18 -4.50
CA GLN A 219 18.94 15.92 -5.75
C GLN A 219 18.64 17.41 -5.59
N GLN A 220 17.65 17.77 -4.78
CA GLN A 220 17.42 19.17 -4.38
C GLN A 220 18.62 19.71 -3.61
N LEU A 221 19.15 18.97 -2.63
CA LEU A 221 20.36 19.36 -1.90
C LEU A 221 21.61 19.43 -2.79
N LEU A 222 21.78 18.52 -3.75
CA LEU A 222 22.89 18.57 -4.70
C LEU A 222 22.75 19.73 -5.69
N GLY A 223 21.56 19.99 -6.21
CA GLY A 223 21.28 21.15 -7.06
C GLY A 223 21.54 22.47 -6.33
N MET A 224 21.12 22.58 -5.07
CA MET A 224 21.39 23.78 -4.26
C MET A 224 22.87 24.02 -3.97
N ASN A 225 23.71 22.98 -3.98
CA ASN A 225 25.15 23.08 -3.69
C ASN A 225 26.04 23.11 -4.95
N LEU A 226 25.53 22.69 -6.12
CA LEU A 226 26.28 22.71 -7.40
C LEU A 226 26.12 24.03 -8.18
N PHE A 227 25.09 24.82 -7.86
CA PHE A 227 24.83 26.14 -8.45
C PHE A 227 25.14 27.29 -7.48
N ARG A 228 26.02 27.04 -6.51
CA ARG A 228 26.59 28.06 -5.61
C ARG A 228 28.08 28.22 -5.87
#